data_AF-A0A7D5USQ9-F1
#
_entry.id   AF-A0A7D5USQ9-F1
#
_cell.length_a   1.000
_cell.length_b   1.000
_cell.length_c   1.000
_cell.angle_alpha   90.00
_cell.angle_beta   90.00
_cell.angle_gamma   90.00
#
_symmetry.space_group_name_H-M   'P 1'
#
loop_
_entity.id
_entity.type
_entity.pdbx_description
1 polymer ?
#
loop_
_entity_poly.entity_id
_entity_poly.type
_entity_poly.pdbx_seq_one_letter_code
_entity_poly.pdbx_strand_id
1 'polypeptide(L)'
;VQLQGAGDGSETTTLKDVYAVGDCTSVQGASYPATAQVAAQQAVYLAKQLNRGEGEASKPFKFKNWGVMTYLGSWRAIHQSEADNLRGWAAWVLWRTAYLTRSMSVRNKIMIPVYWVITWIFGRDISRF
;
A
#
# COMPACT_ATOMS: atom_id res chain seq x y z
N VAL A 1 9.01 12.93 -1.93
CA VAL A 1 8.92 13.96 -0.87
C VAL A 1 10.37 14.33 -0.57
N GLN A 2 10.73 15.61 -0.66
CA GLN A 2 12.12 16.00 -0.36
C GLN A 2 12.38 15.77 1.13
N LEU A 3 13.58 15.27 1.45
CA LEU A 3 13.98 15.04 2.82
C LEU A 3 14.32 16.37 3.49
N GLN A 4 13.60 16.70 4.56
CA GLN A 4 13.97 17.73 5.52
C GLN A 4 14.61 17.01 6.71
N GLY A 5 15.93 17.16 6.85
CA GLY A 5 16.66 16.63 8.00
C GLY A 5 16.40 17.51 9.24
N ALA A 6 16.05 16.88 10.36
CA ALA A 6 16.00 17.56 11.65
C ALA A 6 17.42 17.58 12.23
N GLY A 7 18.14 18.70 12.02
CA GLY A 7 19.31 19.05 12.83
C GLY A 7 18.85 19.56 14.19
N ASP A 8 19.60 19.20 15.22
CA ASP A 8 19.48 19.74 16.58
C ASP A 8 19.55 21.29 16.51
N GLY A 9 18.41 21.96 16.67
CA GLY A 9 18.27 23.42 16.49
C GLY A 9 17.73 23.89 15.13
N SER A 10 16.43 23.72 14.91
CA SER A 10 15.52 24.58 14.14
C SER A 10 15.95 25.25 12.82
N GLU A 11 16.71 24.61 11.93
CA GLU A 11 16.76 25.02 10.52
C GLU A 11 16.46 23.85 9.58
N THR A 12 15.32 23.96 8.90
CA THR A 12 14.84 23.00 7.91
C THR A 12 15.73 23.06 6.66
N THR A 13 16.83 22.32 6.66
CA THR A 13 17.73 22.26 5.51
C THR A 13 17.11 21.37 4.43
N THR A 14 16.60 21.98 3.36
CA THR A 14 16.12 21.25 2.18
C THR A 14 17.33 20.72 1.41
N LEU A 15 17.51 19.40 1.38
CA LEU A 15 18.55 18.76 0.59
C LEU A 15 18.07 18.63 -0.86
N LYS A 16 18.83 19.22 -1.80
CA LYS A 16 18.60 19.06 -3.24
C LYS A 16 18.90 17.62 -3.65
N ASP A 17 18.10 17.08 -4.55
CA ASP A 17 18.23 15.73 -5.13
C ASP A 17 18.10 14.57 -4.13
N VAL A 18 17.67 14.83 -2.90
CA VAL A 18 17.43 13.82 -1.88
C VAL A 18 15.92 13.66 -1.63
N TYR A 19 15.42 12.46 -1.87
CA TYR A 19 14.00 12.14 -1.74
C TYR A 19 13.76 10.95 -0.81
N ALA A 20 12.67 11.00 -0.05
CA ALA A 20 12.16 9.87 0.71
C ALA A 20 10.67 9.64 0.42
N VAL A 21 10.22 8.42 0.71
CA VAL A 21 8.84 7.94 0.57
C VAL A 21 8.55 6.89 1.65
N GLY A 22 7.28 6.74 2.01
CA GLY A 22 6.82 5.76 2.98
C GLY A 22 7.01 6.20 4.42
N ASP A 23 7.22 5.22 5.30
CA ASP A 23 7.15 5.39 6.76
C ASP A 23 8.33 6.21 7.33
N CYS A 24 9.39 6.41 6.55
CA CYS A 24 10.50 7.30 6.92
C CYS A 24 10.22 8.79 6.61
N THR A 25 9.03 9.13 6.10
CA THR A 25 8.66 10.52 5.78
C THR A 25 7.73 11.12 6.82
N SER A 26 8.03 12.35 7.23
CA SER A 26 7.13 13.20 8.00
C SER A 26 6.88 14.48 7.21
N VAL A 27 5.64 14.72 6.80
CA VAL A 27 5.26 15.95 6.08
C VAL A 27 4.70 16.94 7.09
N GLN A 28 5.34 18.10 7.22
CA GLN A 28 4.84 19.17 8.09
C GLN A 28 3.42 19.57 7.66
N GLY A 29 2.47 19.53 8.60
CA GLY A 29 1.06 19.88 8.37
C GLY A 29 0.17 18.79 7.77
N ALA A 30 0.72 17.61 7.42
CA ALA A 30 -0.07 16.47 6.96
C ALA A 30 0.45 15.15 7.53
N SER A 31 -0.24 14.63 8.55
CA SER A 31 0.04 13.29 9.09
C SER A 31 -0.67 12.25 8.23
N TYR A 32 0.08 11.54 7.38
CA TYR A 32 -0.43 10.42 6.60
C TYR A 32 -0.30 9.11 7.40
N PRO A 33 -1.25 8.18 7.27
CA PRO A 33 -1.16 6.90 7.97
C PRO A 33 -0.01 6.05 7.41
N ALA A 34 0.79 5.45 8.30
CA ALA A 34 1.88 4.53 7.97
C ALA A 34 1.33 3.23 7.36
N THR A 35 1.01 3.29 6.07
CA THR A 35 0.36 2.22 5.31
C THR A 35 1.04 2.02 3.97
N ALA A 36 1.08 0.78 3.51
CA ALA A 36 1.61 0.44 2.19
C ALA A 36 0.93 1.23 1.06
N GLN A 37 -0.33 1.62 1.23
CA GLN A 37 -1.06 2.43 0.26
C GLN A 37 -0.47 3.84 0.13
N VAL A 38 -0.14 4.51 1.24
CA VAL A 38 0.49 5.83 1.22
C VAL A 38 1.85 5.74 0.56
N ALA A 39 2.68 4.78 0.97
CA ALA A 39 4.01 4.57 0.40
C ALA A 39 3.97 4.31 -1.11
N ALA A 40 3.05 3.46 -1.58
CA ALA A 40 2.87 3.17 -3.00
C ALA A 40 2.45 4.42 -3.80
N GLN A 41 1.50 5.20 -3.29
CA GLN A 41 1.06 6.43 -3.96
C GLN A 41 2.16 7.49 -3.98
N GLN A 42 2.92 7.63 -2.89
CA GLN A 42 4.07 8.54 -2.83
C GLN A 42 5.17 8.12 -3.81
N ALA A 43 5.45 6.82 -3.95
CA ALA A 43 6.41 6.29 -4.91
C ALA A 43 6.00 6.58 -6.36
N VAL A 44 4.73 6.33 -6.71
CA VAL A 44 4.21 6.64 -8.06
C VAL A 44 4.25 8.15 -8.34
N TYR A 45 3.88 8.97 -7.35
CA TYR A 45 3.97 10.42 -7.46
C TYR A 45 5.42 10.86 -7.69
N LEU A 46 6.37 10.37 -6.91
CA LEU A 46 7.79 10.71 -7.02
C LEU A 46 8.36 10.28 -8.38
N ALA A 47 8.09 9.05 -8.82
CA ALA A 47 8.54 8.55 -10.13
C ALA A 47 8.04 9.45 -11.27
N LYS A 48 6.80 9.93 -11.19
CA LYS A 48 6.24 10.87 -12.17
C LYS A 48 6.96 12.23 -12.16
N GLN A 49 7.39 12.72 -11.00
CA GLN A 49 8.16 13.97 -10.91
C GLN A 49 9.55 13.83 -11.49
N LEU A 50 10.25 12.76 -11.12
CA LEU A 50 11.59 12.48 -11.63
C LEU A 50 11.58 12.36 -13.17
N ASN A 51 10.57 11.71 -13.74
CA ASN A 51 10.42 11.59 -15.19
C ASN A 51 10.07 12.91 -15.91
N ARG A 52 9.57 13.92 -15.19
CA ARG A 52 9.24 15.24 -15.77
C ARG A 52 10.39 16.24 -15.71
N GLY A 53 11.39 15.99 -14.86
CA GLY A 53 12.46 16.95 -14.60
C GLY A 53 12.01 18.20 -13.83
N GLU A 54 10.78 18.22 -13.31
CA GLU A 54 10.22 19.31 -12.51
C GLU A 54 10.61 19.09 -11.04
N GLY A 55 11.84 19.44 -10.68
CA GLY A 55 12.37 19.23 -9.32
C GLY A 55 11.63 20.00 -8.22
N GLU A 56 11.03 21.16 -8.53
CA GLU A 56 10.39 22.03 -7.53
C GLU A 56 9.03 22.63 -7.96
N ALA A 57 8.67 22.63 -9.25
CA ALA A 57 7.46 23.30 -9.75
C ALA A 57 6.16 22.45 -9.67
N SER A 58 6.22 21.26 -9.07
CA SER A 58 5.09 20.34 -9.07
C SER A 58 4.09 20.56 -7.92
N LYS A 59 2.82 20.33 -8.23
CA LYS A 59 1.70 20.29 -7.28
C LYS A 59 1.99 19.36 -6.09
N PRO A 60 1.66 19.75 -4.85
CA PRO A 60 1.90 18.92 -3.68
C PRO A 60 1.16 17.58 -3.76
N PHE A 61 1.76 16.54 -3.16
CA PHE A 61 1.15 15.22 -3.05
C PHE A 61 -0.17 15.29 -2.28
N LYS A 62 -1.21 14.63 -2.81
CA LYS A 62 -2.50 14.45 -2.13
C LYS A 62 -2.81 12.96 -2.02
N PHE A 63 -2.91 12.47 -0.79
CA PHE A 63 -3.26 11.09 -0.53
C PHE A 63 -4.73 10.82 -0.88
N LYS A 64 -4.98 9.76 -1.66
CA LYS A 64 -6.33 9.27 -1.92
C LYS A 64 -6.55 7.98 -1.13
N ASN A 65 -7.38 8.04 -0.09
CA ASN A 65 -7.75 6.85 0.67
C ASN A 65 -8.64 5.95 -0.20
N TRP A 66 -8.34 4.65 -0.27
CA TRP A 66 -9.10 3.66 -1.04
C TRP A 66 -9.89 2.73 -0.12
N GLY A 67 -9.92 3.07 1.16
CA GLY A 67 -10.49 2.23 2.19
C GLY A 67 -9.51 1.19 2.71
N VAL A 68 -9.97 0.47 3.72
CA VAL A 68 -9.29 -0.65 4.36
C VAL A 68 -10.05 -1.93 4.06
N MET A 69 -9.30 -3.03 3.99
CA MET A 69 -9.88 -4.37 3.93
C MET A 69 -9.23 -5.26 4.97
N THR A 70 -10.06 -5.92 5.77
CA THR A 70 -9.61 -6.76 6.87
C THR A 70 -10.27 -8.12 6.78
N TYR A 71 -9.45 -9.17 6.76
CA TYR A 71 -9.92 -10.55 6.88
C TYR A 71 -10.24 -10.86 8.34
N LEU A 72 -11.41 -11.44 8.60
CA LEU A 72 -11.90 -11.74 9.96
C LEU A 72 -11.79 -13.21 10.34
N GLY A 73 -11.35 -14.09 9.43
CA GLY A 73 -11.48 -15.54 9.63
C GLY A 73 -12.83 -16.07 9.14
N SER A 74 -12.99 -17.39 9.14
CA SER A 74 -14.24 -18.07 8.79
C SER A 74 -14.89 -17.60 7.48
N TRP A 75 -14.09 -17.39 6.43
CA TRP A 75 -14.57 -16.96 5.10
C TRP A 75 -15.27 -15.59 5.09
N ARG A 76 -14.94 -14.72 6.06
CA ARG A 76 -15.51 -13.37 6.19
C ARG A 76 -14.42 -12.31 6.09
N ALA A 77 -14.74 -11.23 5.40
CA ALA A 77 -13.94 -10.02 5.42
C ALA A 77 -14.83 -8.80 5.60
N ILE A 78 -14.20 -7.68 5.94
CA ILE A 78 -14.81 -6.36 5.93
C ILE A 78 -14.00 -5.50 4.96
N HIS A 79 -14.70 -4.83 4.04
CA HIS A 79 -14.17 -3.74 3.25
C HIS A 79 -14.89 -2.46 3.67
N GLN A 80 -14.11 -1.48 4.12
CA GLN A 80 -14.62 -0.17 4.50
C GLN A 80 -13.90 0.89 3.68
N SER A 81 -14.65 1.55 2.80
CA SER A 81 -14.22 2.69 2.00
C SER A 81 -15.09 3.90 2.33
N GLU A 82 -14.72 5.06 1.82
CA GLU A 82 -15.49 6.31 1.97
C GLU A 82 -16.85 6.24 1.25
N ALA A 83 -16.94 5.44 0.17
CA ALA A 83 -18.16 5.24 -0.61
C ALA A 83 -18.91 3.94 -0.27
N ASP A 84 -18.21 2.90 0.18
CA ASP A 84 -18.76 1.54 0.28
C ASP A 84 -18.42 0.86 1.61
N ASN A 85 -19.40 0.16 2.21
CA ASN A 85 -19.20 -0.71 3.38
C ASN A 85 -19.72 -2.13 3.07
N LEU A 86 -18.80 -3.03 2.71
CA LEU A 86 -19.11 -4.42 2.38
C LEU A 86 -18.63 -5.35 3.50
N ARG A 87 -19.49 -6.28 3.92
CA ARG A 87 -19.18 -7.23 5.00
C ARG A 87 -19.60 -8.65 4.62
N GLY A 88 -18.88 -9.64 5.15
CA GLY A 88 -19.23 -11.06 5.04
C GLY A 88 -18.53 -11.77 3.88
N TRP A 89 -19.22 -12.73 3.27
CA TRP A 89 -18.65 -13.59 2.23
C TRP A 89 -18.35 -12.84 0.92
N ALA A 90 -19.21 -11.91 0.51
CA ALA A 90 -18.98 -11.10 -0.68
C ALA A 90 -17.72 -10.23 -0.55
N ALA A 91 -17.52 -9.61 0.62
CA ALA A 91 -16.29 -8.89 0.94
C ALA A 91 -15.07 -9.81 0.96
N TRP A 92 -15.23 -11.07 1.37
CA TRP A 92 -14.15 -12.06 1.36
C TRP A 92 -13.73 -12.46 -0.06
N VAL A 93 -14.69 -12.67 -0.98
CA VAL A 93 -14.40 -12.91 -2.40
C VAL A 93 -13.70 -11.69 -3.01
N LEU A 94 -14.21 -10.49 -2.75
CA LEU A 94 -13.61 -9.23 -3.23
C LEU A 94 -12.17 -9.08 -2.71
N TRP A 95 -11.94 -9.36 -1.43
CA TRP A 95 -10.61 -9.35 -0.82
C TRP A 95 -9.67 -10.32 -1.54
N ARG A 96 -10.07 -11.58 -1.73
CA ARG A 96 -9.24 -12.58 -2.43
C ARG A 96 -8.87 -12.13 -3.85
N THR A 97 -9.85 -11.67 -4.62
CA THR A 97 -9.63 -11.24 -6.00
C THR A 97 -8.77 -9.98 -6.07
N ALA A 98 -8.97 -9.00 -5.18
CA ALA A 98 -8.18 -7.77 -5.16
C ALA A 98 -6.69 -8.04 -4.91
N TYR A 99 -6.37 -8.92 -3.95
CA TYR A 99 -4.99 -9.28 -3.64
C TYR A 99 -4.33 -10.12 -4.75
N LEU A 100 -5.08 -11.01 -5.40
CA LEU A 100 -4.59 -11.73 -6.59
C LEU A 100 -4.24 -10.76 -7.71
N THR A 101 -5.13 -9.82 -8.04
CA THR A 101 -4.92 -8.86 -9.12
C THR A 101 -3.72 -7.94 -8.84
N ARG A 102 -3.55 -7.52 -7.57
CA ARG A 102 -2.42 -6.68 -7.13
C ARG A 102 -1.09 -7.41 -6.97
N SER A 103 -1.07 -8.75 -7.08
CA SER A 103 0.20 -9.49 -7.01
C SER A 103 1.10 -9.11 -8.19
N MET A 104 2.36 -8.76 -7.93
CA MET A 104 3.28 -8.21 -8.93
C MET A 104 3.74 -9.25 -9.97
N SER A 105 3.65 -10.55 -9.66
CA SER A 105 4.21 -11.64 -10.47
C SER A 105 3.11 -12.58 -11.00
N VAL A 106 3.10 -12.83 -12.31
CA VAL A 106 2.17 -13.78 -12.96
C VAL A 106 2.31 -15.18 -12.36
N ARG A 107 3.54 -15.58 -12.00
CA ARG A 107 3.80 -16.85 -11.30
C ARG A 107 3.04 -16.92 -9.99
N ASN A 108 3.08 -15.86 -9.18
CA ASN A 108 2.33 -15.81 -7.92
C ASN A 108 0.82 -15.75 -8.17
N LYS A 109 0.36 -15.03 -9.21
CA LYS A 109 -1.06 -14.98 -9.58
C LYS A 109 -1.64 -16.37 -9.88
N ILE A 110 -0.84 -17.27 -10.48
CA ILE A 110 -1.26 -18.63 -10.80
C ILE A 110 -1.05 -19.59 -9.61
N MET A 111 0.08 -19.47 -8.90
CA MET A 111 0.39 -20.35 -7.79
C MET A 111 -0.57 -20.18 -6.60
N ILE A 112 -1.02 -18.96 -6.30
CA ILE A 112 -1.89 -18.70 -5.14
C ILE A 112 -3.24 -19.47 -5.25
N PRO A 113 -3.99 -19.41 -6.38
CA PRO A 113 -5.18 -20.22 -6.57
C PRO A 113 -4.90 -21.73 -6.52
N VAL A 114 -3.78 -22.18 -7.09
CA VAL A 114 -3.39 -23.61 -7.05
C VAL A 114 -3.20 -24.07 -5.61
N TYR A 115 -2.50 -23.30 -4.79
CA TYR A 115 -2.35 -23.62 -3.36
C TYR A 115 -3.69 -23.60 -2.62
N TRP A 116 -4.62 -22.71 -2.97
CA TRP A 116 -5.96 -22.74 -2.39
C TRP A 116 -6.72 -24.01 -2.73
N VAL A 117 -6.63 -24.49 -3.98
CA VAL A 117 -7.26 -25.74 -4.42
C VAL A 117 -6.62 -26.94 -3.73
N ILE A 118 -5.28 -27.02 -3.68
CA ILE A 118 -4.57 -28.09 -2.97
C ILE A 118 -4.97 -28.11 -1.49
N THR A 119 -4.99 -26.94 -0.83
CA THR A 119 -5.41 -26.81 0.58
C THR A 119 -6.87 -27.23 0.79
N TRP A 120 -7.73 -26.98 -0.20
CA TRP A 120 -9.14 -27.38 -0.13
C TRP A 120 -9.33 -28.89 -0.30
N ILE A 121 -8.55 -29.53 -1.17
CA ILE A 121 -8.63 -30.98 -1.45
C ILE A 121 -7.92 -31.80 -0.38
N PHE A 122 -6.70 -31.41 0.01
CA PHE A 122 -5.83 -32.20 0.88
C PHE A 122 -5.77 -31.70 2.32
N GLY A 123 -6.46 -30.61 2.63
CA GLY A 123 -6.28 -29.89 3.88
C GLY A 123 -5.02 -29.03 3.87
N ARG A 124 -4.89 -28.13 4.85
CA ARG A 124 -3.71 -27.28 4.98
C ARG A 124 -2.56 -28.15 5.46
N ASP A 125 -1.52 -28.30 4.67
CA ASP A 125 -0.32 -28.99 5.12
C ASP A 125 0.28 -28.20 6.29
N ILE A 126 0.29 -28.83 7.47
CA ILE A 126 0.83 -28.29 8.72
C ILE A 126 2.13 -29.00 9.11
N SER A 127 2.68 -29.84 8.23
CA SER A 127 3.93 -30.53 8.51
C SER A 127 5.06 -29.52 8.65
N ARG A 128 5.57 -29.40 9.89
CA ARG A 128 6.78 -28.66 10.22
C ARG A 128 7.94 -29.62 10.01
N PHE A 129 8.57 -29.58 8.84
CA PHE A 129 9.87 -30.18 8.61
C PHE A 129 10.82 -29.14 8.03
#